data_AF-C3YFI9-F1
#
_entry.id   AF-C3YFI9-F1
#
_cell.length_a   1.000
_cell.length_b   1.000
_cell.length_c   1.000
_cell.angle_alpha   90.00
_cell.angle_beta   90.00
_cell.angle_gamma   90.00
#
_symmetry.space_group_name_H-M   'P 1'
#
loop_
_entity.id
_entity.type
_entity.pdbx_description
1 polymer ?
#
loop_
_entity_poly.entity_id
_entity_poly.type
_entity_poly.pdbx_seq_one_letter_code
_entity_poly.pdbx_strand_id
1 'polypeptide(L)' 'VNLGMLVGKLTTGTSSLLGFREDKRNKVTPVSYLMYGPFGTHAPQYDSTFANLSKEESDLLLSTYGDEA' A
#
# COMPACT_ATOMS: atom_id res chain seq x y z
N VAL A 1 -25.27 -27.70 38.31
CA VAL A 1 -24.97 -26.31 37.88
C VAL A 1 -23.55 -26.29 37.37
N ASN A 2 -23.30 -25.81 36.15
CA ASN A 2 -21.97 -25.74 35.54
C ASN A 2 -21.47 -24.29 35.57
N LEU A 3 -20.15 -24.09 35.65
CA LEU A 3 -19.51 -22.77 35.74
C LEU A 3 -19.92 -21.80 34.62
N GLY A 4 -20.08 -22.29 33.39
CA GLY A 4 -20.54 -21.51 32.23
C GLY A 4 -21.97 -20.98 32.38
N MET A 5 -22.83 -21.65 33.14
CA MET A 5 -24.17 -21.14 33.48
C MET A 5 -24.13 -20.02 34.51
N LEU A 6 -23.07 -19.96 35.33
CA LEU A 6 -22.90 -18.94 36.37
C LEU A 6 -22.26 -17.65 35.84
N VAL A 7 -21.34 -17.79 34.86
CA VAL A 7 -20.52 -16.69 34.34
C VAL A 7 -21.15 -16.00 33.12
N GLY A 8 -21.90 -16.73 32.29
CA GLY A 8 -22.56 -16.18 31.10
C GLY A 8 -21.59 -15.76 29.99
N LYS A 9 -22.14 -15.28 28.87
CA LYS A 9 -21.35 -14.65 27.80
C LYS A 9 -20.96 -13.24 28.22
N LEU A 10 -19.76 -12.80 27.85
CA LEU A 10 -19.32 -11.43 28.06
C LEU A 10 -20.28 -10.47 27.34
N THR A 11 -20.98 -9.62 28.10
CA THR A 11 -21.98 -8.68 27.56
C THR A 11 -21.39 -7.32 27.23
N THR A 12 -20.21 -7.01 27.77
CA THR A 12 -19.53 -5.72 27.62
C THR A 12 -18.04 -5.91 27.33
N GLY A 13 -17.53 -5.19 26.34
CA GLY A 13 -16.15 -5.30 25.86
C GLY A 13 -16.08 -5.55 24.35
N THR A 14 -14.90 -5.35 23.76
CA THR A 14 -14.69 -5.53 22.32
C THR A 14 -14.09 -6.90 22.04
N SER A 15 -14.71 -7.69 21.16
CA SER A 15 -14.23 -9.05 20.81
C SER A 15 -12.88 -9.06 20.09
N SER A 16 -12.44 -7.91 19.56
CA SER A 16 -11.17 -7.74 18.88
C SER A 16 -10.69 -6.30 19.05
N LEU A 17 -9.38 -6.09 19.04
CA LEU A 17 -8.84 -4.74 18.93
C LEU A 17 -9.24 -4.16 17.57
N LEU A 18 -9.60 -2.87 17.54
CA LEU A 18 -9.78 -2.16 16.26
C LEU A 18 -8.42 -2.24 15.54
N GLY A 19 -8.37 -2.90 14.39
CA GLY A 19 -7.12 -3.08 13.65
C GLY A 19 -6.47 -1.74 13.31
N PHE A 20 -5.15 -1.73 13.18
CA PHE A 20 -4.45 -0.55 12.70
C PHE A 20 -4.97 -0.17 11.31
N ARG A 21 -5.39 1.09 11.17
CA ARG A 21 -5.77 1.68 9.89
C ARG A 21 -4.77 2.77 9.55
N GLU A 22 -3.90 2.46 8.61
CA GLU A 22 -2.92 3.40 8.06
C GLU A 22 -3.64 4.65 7.52
N ASP A 23 -3.10 5.83 7.81
CA ASP A 23 -3.52 7.06 7.15
C ASP A 23 -3.13 6.99 5.67
N LYS A 24 -4.06 7.33 4.77
CA LYS A 24 -3.79 7.33 3.32
C LYS A 24 -2.61 8.24 2.95
N ARG A 25 -2.33 9.28 3.73
CA ARG A 25 -1.22 10.21 3.53
C ARG A 25 0.15 9.59 3.77
N ASN A 26 0.21 8.50 4.53
CA ASN A 26 1.46 7.77 4.77
C ASN A 26 1.84 6.84 3.61
N LYS A 27 0.90 6.61 2.68
CA LYS A 27 1.16 5.77 1.52
C LYS A 27 2.07 6.50 0.54
N VAL A 28 3.26 5.97 0.34
CA VAL A 28 4.18 6.41 -0.71
C VAL A 28 3.70 5.88 -2.07
N THR A 29 3.61 6.75 -3.06
CA THR A 29 3.17 6.43 -4.43
C THR A 29 4.23 6.90 -5.45
N PRO A 30 5.03 5.99 -6.03
CA PRO A 30 6.00 6.33 -7.06
C PRO A 30 5.32 6.73 -8.38
N VAL A 31 6.09 7.30 -9.32
CA VAL A 31 5.62 7.52 -10.69
C VAL A 31 5.31 6.19 -11.38
N SER A 32 4.34 6.19 -12.30
CA SER A 32 4.03 5.01 -13.11
C SER A 32 4.88 5.02 -14.37
N TYR A 33 5.76 4.03 -14.53
CA TYR A 33 6.56 3.88 -15.76
C TYR A 33 5.72 3.25 -16.87
N LEU A 34 5.82 3.82 -18.07
CA LEU A 34 5.04 3.43 -19.23
C LEU A 34 5.94 2.73 -20.25
N MET A 35 5.50 1.60 -20.78
CA MET A 35 6.19 0.88 -21.85
C MET A 35 5.34 0.83 -23.12
N TYR A 36 5.80 1.56 -24.15
CA TYR A 36 5.16 1.64 -25.46
C TYR A 36 5.72 0.65 -26.49
N GLY A 37 6.71 -0.17 -26.10
CA GLY A 37 7.33 -1.15 -26.97
C GLY A 37 8.45 -0.59 -27.87
N PRO A 38 8.98 -1.41 -28.80
CA PRO A 38 10.08 -1.01 -29.69
C PRO A 38 9.73 0.24 -30.52
N PHE A 39 10.74 1.09 -30.76
CA PHE A 39 10.61 2.35 -31.52
C PHE A 39 9.68 3.42 -30.91
N GLY A 40 9.24 3.24 -29.66
CA GLY A 40 8.39 4.19 -28.92
C GLY A 40 9.14 5.29 -28.15
N THR A 41 10.38 5.64 -28.52
CA THR A 41 11.26 6.52 -27.72
C THR A 41 10.77 7.96 -27.55
N HIS A 42 9.80 8.38 -28.36
CA HIS A 42 9.21 9.72 -28.33
C HIS A 42 7.87 9.80 -27.56
N ALA A 43 7.36 8.66 -27.08
CA ALA A 43 6.18 8.64 -26.22
C ALA A 43 6.55 9.08 -24.79
N PRO A 44 5.59 9.60 -24.01
CA PRO A 44 5.79 9.85 -22.58
C PRO A 44 6.34 8.62 -21.87
N GLN A 45 7.35 8.77 -21.01
CA GLN A 45 8.01 7.62 -20.39
C GLN A 45 7.42 7.25 -19.04
N TYR A 46 6.73 8.19 -18.39
CA TYR A 46 6.10 7.99 -17.09
C TYR A 46 4.87 8.89 -16.92
N ASP A 47 4.00 8.52 -15.99
CA ASP A 47 2.86 9.31 -15.52
C ASP A 47 3.02 9.65 -14.03
N SER A 48 2.90 10.94 -13.69
CA SER A 48 3.01 11.47 -12.33
C SER A 48 1.68 11.97 -11.74
N THR A 49 0.55 11.74 -12.41
CA THR A 49 -0.77 12.28 -12.02
C THR A 49 -1.16 12.01 -10.57
N PHE A 50 -0.77 10.84 -10.02
CA PHE A 50 -1.07 10.43 -8.65
C PHE A 50 0.17 10.14 -7.80
N ALA A 51 1.35 10.52 -8.29
CA ALA A 51 2.61 10.28 -7.59
C ALA A 51 2.80 11.33 -6.48
N ASN A 52 3.37 10.88 -5.35
CA ASN A 52 3.83 11.77 -4.28
C ASN A 52 5.35 11.75 -4.09
N LEU A 53 6.05 10.90 -4.85
CA LEU A 53 7.51 10.92 -4.99
C LEU A 53 7.94 11.69 -6.22
N SER A 54 9.16 12.23 -6.18
CA SER A 54 9.83 12.71 -7.37
C SER A 54 10.21 11.54 -8.30
N LYS A 55 10.57 11.90 -9.55
CA LYS A 55 11.06 10.94 -10.52
C LYS A 55 12.37 10.30 -10.06
N GLU A 56 13.27 11.08 -9.46
CA GLU A 56 14.56 10.61 -8.94
C GLU A 56 14.38 9.62 -7.78
N GLU A 57 13.46 9.90 -6.86
CA GLU A 57 13.13 9.00 -5.75
C GLU A 57 12.49 7.70 -6.25
N SER A 58 11.61 7.80 -7.24
CA SER A 58 10.97 6.64 -7.87
C SER A 58 11.99 5.78 -8.62
N ASP A 59 12.93 6.39 -9.34
CA ASP A 59 14.01 5.70 -10.04
C ASP A 59 14.93 4.98 -9.06
N LEU A 60 15.25 5.62 -7.92
CA LEU A 60 16.03 4.99 -6.87
C LEU A 60 15.34 3.73 -6.35
N LEU A 61 14.05 3.81 -6.03
CA LEU A 61 13.26 2.65 -5.59
C LEU A 61 13.23 1.56 -6.66
N LEU A 62 13.00 1.93 -7.92
CA LEU A 62 12.98 0.98 -9.04
C LEU A 62 14.35 0.31 -9.23
N SER A 63 15.45 1.05 -9.13
CA SER A 63 16.79 0.47 -9.24
C SER A 63 17.18 -0.41 -8.04
N THR A 64 16.58 -0.16 -6.87
CA THR A 64 16.87 -0.90 -5.63
C THR A 64 16.04 -2.17 -5.51
N TYR A 65 14.78 -2.15 -5.97
CA TYR A 65 13.79 -3.21 -5.75
C TYR A 65 13.11 -3.73 -7.02
N GLY A 66 13.36 -3.14 -8.19
CA GLY A 66 12.66 -3.45 -9.45
C GLY A 66 13.18 -4.67 -10.22
N ASP A 67 14.26 -5.30 -9.75
CA ASP A 67 14.83 -6.52 -10.36
C ASP A 67 14.14 -7.82 -9.88
N GLU A 68 13.19 -7.75 -8.93
CA GLU A 68 12.46 -8.92 -8.40
C GLU A 68 11.20 -9.29 -9.21
N ALA A 69 11.30 -9.29 -10.55
CA ALA A 69 10.22 -9.74 -11.45
C ALA A 69 10.49 -11.13 -12.05
#